data_AF-A0A392QT95-F1
#
_entry.id   AF-A0A392QT95-F1
#
_cell.length_a   1.000
_cell.length_b   1.000
_cell.length_c   1.000
_cell.angle_alpha   90.00
_cell.angle_beta   90.00
_cell.angle_gamma   90.00
#
_symmetry.space_group_name_H-M   'P 1'
#
loop_
_entity.id
_entity.type
_entity.pdbx_description
1 polymer ?
#
loop_
_entity_poly.entity_id
_entity_poly.type
_entity_poly.pdbx_seq_one_letter_code
_entity_poly.pdbx_strand_id
1 'polypeptide(L)'
;MGAFFAAMTIRANAFPEATQWSEGEMRAMKTFWPLLVRVLPPDVVFVADPEGLMMGLGSSIGPQFVGNGTSEMRLVGALREVLAGGHLGFEEVQGVLKEVLPFQVGGEKPHGASEALLAAFLIGQRMNRETD
;
A
#
# COMPACT_ATOMS: atom_id res chain seq x y z
N MET A 1 8.45 -5.26 -3.50
CA MET A 1 8.21 -4.93 -2.08
C MET A 1 6.80 -4.42 -1.81
N GLY A 2 6.28 -3.46 -2.59
CA GLY A 2 4.92 -2.93 -2.39
C GLY A 2 3.82 -3.98 -2.29
N ALA A 3 3.74 -4.92 -3.25
CA ALA A 3 2.74 -6.00 -3.18
C ALA A 3 2.86 -6.88 -1.93
N PHE A 4 4.08 -7.20 -1.50
CA PHE A 4 4.30 -8.00 -0.30
C PHE A 4 3.79 -7.27 0.94
N PHE A 5 4.15 -6.01 1.12
CA PHE A 5 3.72 -5.25 2.29
C PHE A 5 2.23 -4.96 2.26
N ALA A 6 1.62 -4.68 1.10
CA ALA A 6 0.18 -4.50 1.00
C ALA A 6 -0.57 -5.76 1.47
N ALA A 7 -0.14 -6.94 1.03
CA ALA A 7 -0.71 -8.20 1.46
C ALA A 7 -0.58 -8.40 2.98
N MET A 8 0.59 -8.07 3.55
CA MET A 8 0.82 -8.15 5.00
C MET A 8 -0.06 -7.16 5.76
N THR A 9 -0.12 -5.90 5.35
CA THR A 9 -0.92 -4.84 5.98
C THR A 9 -2.41 -5.18 5.97
N ILE A 10 -2.96 -5.61 4.82
CA ILE A 10 -4.37 -6.00 4.70
C ILE A 10 -4.67 -7.23 5.58
N ARG A 11 -3.76 -8.21 5.61
CA ARG A 11 -3.91 -9.37 6.52
C ARG A 11 -3.95 -8.94 7.98
N ALA A 12 -3.18 -7.95 8.39
CA ALA A 12 -3.21 -7.45 9.76
C ALA A 12 -4.51 -6.71 10.08
N ASN A 13 -5.04 -5.95 9.13
CA ASN A 13 -6.14 -5.01 9.39
C ASN A 13 -7.54 -5.58 9.15
N ALA A 14 -7.71 -6.45 8.13
CA ALA A 14 -9.02 -6.76 7.57
C ALA A 14 -9.37 -8.25 7.56
N PHE A 15 -8.36 -9.13 7.60
CA PHE A 15 -8.59 -10.57 7.49
C PHE A 15 -9.03 -11.16 8.83
N PRO A 16 -9.79 -12.29 8.84
CA PRO A 16 -10.13 -13.01 10.06
C PRO A 16 -8.90 -13.42 10.86
N GLU A 17 -9.01 -13.46 12.19
CA GLU A 17 -7.91 -13.72 13.14
C GLU A 17 -7.00 -14.90 12.73
N ALA A 18 -7.59 -16.02 12.31
CA ALA A 18 -6.85 -17.21 11.87
C ALA A 18 -5.91 -16.99 10.65
N THR A 19 -6.11 -15.91 9.91
CA THR A 19 -5.36 -15.54 8.70
C THR A 19 -4.57 -14.23 8.84
N GLN A 20 -4.67 -13.58 10.00
CA GLN A 20 -3.82 -12.46 10.37
C GLN A 20 -2.37 -12.93 10.60
N TRP A 21 -1.53 -12.06 11.14
CA TRP A 21 -0.12 -12.39 11.36
C TRP A 21 0.02 -13.46 12.43
N SER A 22 0.80 -14.49 12.12
CA SER A 22 1.25 -15.45 13.10
C SER A 22 2.18 -14.81 14.15
N GLU A 23 2.31 -15.47 15.30
CA GLU A 23 3.30 -15.12 16.33
C GLU A 23 4.75 -15.03 15.80
N GLY A 24 5.07 -15.82 14.76
CA GLY A 24 6.36 -15.75 14.09
C GLY A 24 6.52 -14.45 13.30
N GLU A 25 5.52 -14.10 12.50
CA GLU A 25 5.49 -12.86 11.69
C GLU A 25 5.53 -11.62 12.59
N MET A 26 4.74 -11.60 13.67
CA MET A 26 4.74 -10.50 14.64
C MET A 26 6.11 -10.30 15.30
N ARG A 27 6.76 -11.38 15.76
CA ARG A 27 8.10 -11.30 16.37
C ARG A 27 9.17 -10.86 15.38
N ALA A 28 9.12 -11.36 14.15
CA ALA A 28 10.03 -10.95 13.10
C ALA A 28 9.86 -9.45 12.81
N MET A 29 8.63 -8.97 12.62
CA MET A 29 8.39 -7.56 12.35
C MET A 29 8.83 -6.67 13.52
N LYS A 30 8.57 -7.06 14.77
CA LYS A 30 9.02 -6.33 15.95
C LYS A 30 10.53 -6.19 16.05
N THR A 31 11.25 -7.21 15.62
CA THR A 31 12.71 -7.23 15.66
C THR A 31 13.31 -6.40 14.52
N PHE A 32 12.77 -6.52 13.30
CA PHE A 32 13.41 -5.98 12.10
C PHE A 32 12.83 -4.64 11.63
N TRP A 33 11.60 -4.28 12.00
CA TRP A 33 10.96 -3.02 11.55
C TRP A 33 11.78 -1.76 11.82
N PRO A 34 12.41 -1.57 13.02
CA PRO A 34 13.25 -0.40 13.29
C PRO A 34 14.49 -0.30 12.37
N LEU A 35 14.95 -1.41 11.82
CA LEU A 35 16.05 -1.45 10.85
C LEU A 35 15.53 -1.22 9.43
N LEU A 36 14.41 -1.84 9.07
CA LEU A 36 13.78 -1.71 7.76
C LEU A 36 13.35 -0.27 7.47
N VAL A 37 12.72 0.43 8.42
CA VAL A 37 12.24 1.81 8.22
C VAL A 37 13.37 2.81 7.89
N ARG A 38 14.63 2.48 8.22
CA ARG A 38 15.80 3.33 7.93
C ARG A 38 16.33 3.17 6.51
N VAL A 39 16.01 2.07 5.85
CA VAL A 39 16.56 1.71 4.52
C VAL A 39 15.49 1.60 3.45
N LEU A 40 14.24 1.40 3.84
CA LEU A 40 13.12 1.30 2.90
C LEU A 40 12.78 2.68 2.31
N PRO A 41 12.43 2.73 1.02
CA PRO A 41 11.84 3.90 0.40
C PRO A 41 10.53 4.35 1.10
N PRO A 42 10.22 5.66 1.16
CA PRO A 42 9.05 6.18 1.88
C PRO A 42 7.71 5.62 1.43
N ASP A 43 7.55 5.37 0.13
CA ASP A 43 6.36 4.74 -0.46
C ASP A 43 6.17 3.29 0.04
N VAL A 44 7.26 2.54 0.19
CA VAL A 44 7.24 1.19 0.77
C VAL A 44 6.93 1.23 2.27
N VAL A 45 7.49 2.21 2.99
CA VAL A 45 7.18 2.42 4.42
C VAL A 45 5.71 2.74 4.61
N PHE A 46 5.14 3.61 3.76
CA PHE A 46 3.71 3.92 3.75
C PHE A 46 2.84 2.67 3.55
N VAL A 47 3.14 1.85 2.54
CA VAL A 47 2.35 0.64 2.27
C VAL A 47 2.39 -0.34 3.45
N ALA A 48 3.53 -0.45 4.12
CA ALA A 48 3.73 -1.35 5.26
C ALA A 48 3.07 -0.82 6.54
N ASP A 49 3.14 0.49 6.81
CA ASP A 49 2.64 1.12 8.04
C ASP A 49 1.90 2.43 7.74
N PRO A 50 0.71 2.38 7.11
CA PRO A 50 0.03 3.58 6.60
C PRO A 50 -0.38 4.56 7.70
N GLU A 51 -0.65 4.04 8.90
CA GLU A 51 -1.03 4.80 10.10
C GLU A 51 0.15 5.07 11.06
N GLY A 52 1.33 4.49 10.79
CA GLY A 52 2.51 4.65 11.66
C GLY A 52 2.40 3.94 13.01
N LEU A 53 1.50 2.96 13.14
CA LEU A 53 1.12 2.35 14.42
C LEU A 53 1.82 1.02 14.70
N MET A 54 2.48 0.41 13.70
CA MET A 54 2.93 -0.98 13.79
C MET A 54 3.78 -1.35 15.01
N MET A 55 4.50 -0.39 15.62
CA MET A 55 5.41 -0.68 16.75
C MET A 55 5.31 0.29 17.94
N GLY A 56 4.26 1.10 18.03
CA GLY A 56 4.11 2.11 19.10
C GLY A 56 5.15 3.25 19.11
N LEU A 57 6.26 3.09 18.38
CA LEU A 57 7.11 4.15 17.88
C LEU A 57 6.46 4.71 16.62
N GLY A 58 5.69 5.77 16.78
CA GLY A 58 5.04 6.48 15.68
C GLY A 58 6.06 6.91 14.63
N SER A 59 6.12 6.21 13.49
CA SER A 59 6.82 6.71 12.31
C SER A 59 5.92 7.76 11.66
N SER A 60 6.42 8.98 11.48
CA SER A 60 5.64 10.03 10.80
C SER A 60 5.53 9.80 9.30
N ILE A 61 6.29 8.87 8.73
CA ILE A 61 6.38 8.65 7.28
C ILE A 61 5.04 8.19 6.70
N GLY A 62 4.44 7.12 7.25
CA GLY A 62 3.19 6.56 6.73
C GLY A 62 2.04 7.57 6.72
N PRO A 63 1.68 8.18 7.86
CA PRO A 63 0.60 9.16 7.95
C PRO A 63 0.81 10.41 7.07
N GLN A 64 2.06 10.83 6.89
CA GLN A 64 2.40 12.04 6.13
C GLN A 64 2.71 11.76 4.65
N PHE A 65 2.73 10.50 4.22
CA PHE A 65 3.00 10.16 2.83
C PHE A 65 1.83 10.55 1.94
N VAL A 66 2.11 11.36 0.92
CA VAL A 66 1.14 11.89 -0.05
C VAL A 66 1.47 11.51 -1.50
N GLY A 67 2.54 10.76 -1.73
CA GLY A 67 3.02 10.46 -3.09
C GLY A 67 3.72 11.65 -3.77
N ASN A 68 4.25 11.40 -4.95
CA ASN A 68 4.95 12.37 -5.79
C ASN A 68 4.07 12.78 -6.98
N GLY A 69 3.52 13.99 -6.90
CA GLY A 69 2.62 14.53 -7.93
C GLY A 69 1.17 14.07 -7.78
N THR A 70 0.32 14.57 -8.67
CA THR A 70 -1.15 14.42 -8.55
C THR A 70 -1.62 12.98 -8.72
N SER A 71 -1.03 12.23 -9.65
CA SER A 71 -1.43 10.84 -9.93
C SER A 71 -1.13 9.92 -8.76
N GLU A 72 0.06 10.04 -8.14
CA GLU A 72 0.38 9.27 -6.93
C GLU A 72 -0.44 9.72 -5.74
N MET A 73 -0.75 11.01 -5.60
CA MET A 73 -1.59 11.50 -4.50
C MET A 73 -2.97 10.84 -4.52
N ARG A 74 -3.58 10.69 -5.71
CA ARG A 74 -4.84 9.95 -5.85
C ARG A 74 -4.67 8.47 -5.54
N LEU A 75 -3.60 7.84 -6.03
CA LEU A 75 -3.29 6.43 -5.73
C LEU A 75 -3.06 6.17 -4.24
N VAL A 76 -2.39 7.08 -3.54
CA VAL A 76 -2.13 6.99 -2.10
C VAL A 76 -3.43 7.11 -1.32
N GLY A 77 -4.33 8.01 -1.70
CA GLY A 77 -5.67 8.09 -1.12
C GLY A 77 -6.44 6.78 -1.26
N ALA A 78 -6.48 6.23 -2.47
CA ALA A 78 -7.08 4.94 -2.77
C ALA A 78 -6.44 3.79 -1.97
N LEU A 79 -5.11 3.78 -1.84
CA LEU A 79 -4.38 2.79 -1.05
C LEU A 79 -4.68 2.86 0.44
N ARG A 80 -4.97 4.03 1.02
CA ARG A 80 -5.35 4.12 2.45
C ARG A 80 -6.62 3.35 2.73
N GLU A 81 -7.63 3.52 1.89
CA GLU A 81 -8.89 2.78 1.98
C GLU A 81 -8.65 1.27 1.81
N VAL A 82 -7.92 0.89 0.76
CA VAL A 82 -7.64 -0.52 0.46
C VAL A 82 -6.83 -1.19 1.58
N LEU A 83 -5.77 -0.55 2.09
CA LEU A 83 -4.94 -1.11 3.15
C LEU A 83 -5.66 -1.21 4.51
N ALA A 84 -6.73 -0.44 4.69
CA ALA A 84 -7.66 -0.56 5.83
C ALA A 84 -8.72 -1.67 5.63
N GLY A 85 -8.72 -2.36 4.48
CA GLY A 85 -9.71 -3.39 4.14
C GLY A 85 -10.97 -2.84 3.47
N GLY A 86 -10.99 -1.55 3.12
CA GLY A 86 -12.09 -0.91 2.42
C GLY A 86 -12.13 -1.26 0.93
N HIS A 87 -13.24 -0.90 0.29
CA HIS A 87 -13.49 -1.15 -1.13
C HIS A 87 -13.65 0.16 -1.88
N LEU A 88 -13.12 0.20 -3.10
CA LEU A 88 -13.29 1.36 -3.98
C LEU A 88 -14.43 1.10 -4.95
N GLY A 89 -15.19 2.14 -5.27
CA GLY A 89 -16.22 2.06 -6.30
C GLY A 89 -15.61 1.92 -7.70
N PHE A 90 -16.38 1.39 -8.65
CA PHE A 90 -15.95 1.18 -10.03
C PHE A 90 -15.32 2.43 -10.67
N GLU A 91 -15.98 3.59 -10.58
CA GLU A 91 -15.51 4.86 -11.15
C GLU A 91 -14.19 5.32 -10.52
N GLU A 92 -14.01 5.06 -9.23
CA GLU A 92 -12.78 5.41 -8.52
C GLU A 92 -11.62 4.52 -8.95
N VAL A 93 -11.83 3.19 -9.00
CA VAL A 93 -10.84 2.24 -9.53
C VAL A 93 -10.46 2.58 -10.96
N GLN A 94 -11.45 2.82 -11.82
CA GLN A 94 -11.21 3.17 -13.22
C GLN A 94 -10.44 4.49 -13.35
N GLY A 95 -10.78 5.51 -12.55
CA GLY A 95 -10.10 6.80 -12.51
C GLY A 95 -8.64 6.66 -12.08
N VAL A 96 -8.38 5.92 -11.01
CA VAL A 96 -7.01 5.64 -10.53
C VAL A 96 -6.20 4.92 -11.61
N LEU A 97 -6.73 3.81 -12.15
CA LEU A 97 -6.03 3.01 -13.16
C LEU A 97 -5.69 3.80 -14.43
N LYS A 98 -6.59 4.67 -14.90
CA LYS A 98 -6.33 5.52 -16.08
C LYS A 98 -5.12 6.45 -15.91
N GLU A 99 -4.82 6.86 -14.68
CA GLU A 99 -3.74 7.82 -14.41
C GLU A 99 -2.42 7.16 -14.06
N VAL A 100 -2.45 5.97 -13.45
CA VAL A 100 -1.25 5.30 -12.93
C VAL A 100 -0.76 4.17 -13.84
N LEU A 101 -1.62 3.59 -14.68
CA LEU A 101 -1.18 2.57 -15.60
C LEU A 101 -0.35 3.22 -16.71
N PRO A 102 0.82 2.66 -17.03
CA PRO A 102 1.74 3.22 -18.02
C PRO A 102 1.27 2.93 -19.45
N PHE A 103 0.01 3.19 -19.77
CA PHE A 103 -0.51 3.05 -21.12
C PHE A 103 -0.25 4.34 -21.88
N GLN A 104 0.84 4.36 -22.64
CA GLN A 104 0.99 5.33 -23.73
C GLN A 104 1.19 4.62 -25.06
N VAL A 105 0.39 5.03 -26.03
CA VAL A 105 0.64 4.80 -27.45
C VAL A 105 1.68 5.83 -27.87
N GLY A 106 2.97 5.50 -27.78
CA GLY A 106 4.05 6.32 -28.32
C GLY A 106 5.19 6.65 -27.36
N GLY A 107 5.99 5.63 -26.99
CA GLY A 107 7.44 5.73 -26.76
C GLY A 107 8.02 6.62 -25.64
N GLU A 108 7.25 7.51 -25.01
CA GLU A 108 7.75 8.34 -23.91
C GLU A 108 7.81 7.55 -22.60
N LYS A 109 8.89 7.74 -21.84
CA LYS A 109 9.05 7.11 -20.52
C LYS A 109 7.95 7.66 -19.61
N PRO A 110 7.13 6.80 -18.97
CA PRO A 110 6.02 7.26 -18.17
C PRO A 110 6.54 8.09 -16.99
N HIS A 111 5.94 9.25 -16.75
CA HIS A 111 5.87 9.85 -15.41
C HIS A 111 4.88 9.05 -14.56
N GLY A 112 5.09 7.74 -14.51
CA GLY A 112 4.20 6.77 -13.88
C GLY A 112 4.37 6.79 -12.36
N ALA A 113 3.31 6.39 -11.67
CA ALA A 113 3.36 6.16 -10.24
C ALA A 113 4.45 5.13 -9.89
N SER A 114 4.98 5.22 -8.67
CA SER A 114 5.89 4.24 -8.10
C SER A 114 5.38 2.82 -8.34
N GLU A 115 6.28 1.96 -8.85
CA GLU A 115 6.01 0.55 -9.04
C GLU A 115 5.59 -0.14 -7.73
N ALA A 116 6.10 0.34 -6.58
CA ALA A 116 5.71 -0.19 -5.29
C ALA A 116 4.25 0.16 -4.97
N LEU A 117 3.82 1.41 -5.20
CA LEU A 117 2.44 1.84 -4.98
C LEU A 117 1.47 1.13 -5.95
N LEU A 118 1.84 1.03 -7.23
CA LEU A 118 1.02 0.34 -8.23
C LEU A 118 0.88 -1.15 -7.88
N ALA A 119 1.98 -1.82 -7.55
CA ALA A 119 1.94 -3.24 -7.16
C ALA A 119 1.15 -3.47 -5.87
N ALA A 120 1.25 -2.56 -4.90
CA ALA A 120 0.45 -2.56 -3.68
C ALA A 120 -1.04 -2.43 -3.98
N PHE A 121 -1.40 -1.53 -4.90
CA PHE A 121 -2.79 -1.28 -5.28
C PHE A 121 -3.41 -2.50 -5.96
N LEU A 122 -2.73 -3.06 -6.96
CA LEU A 122 -3.23 -4.22 -7.71
C LEU A 122 -3.44 -5.44 -6.82
N ILE A 123 -2.49 -5.74 -5.93
CA ILE A 123 -2.67 -6.87 -5.00
C ILE A 123 -3.72 -6.56 -3.93
N GLY A 124 -3.80 -5.31 -3.48
CA GLY A 124 -4.76 -4.88 -2.47
C GLY A 124 -6.19 -5.01 -2.95
N GLN A 125 -6.48 -4.57 -4.17
CA GLN A 125 -7.79 -4.77 -4.82
C GLN A 125 -8.15 -6.26 -4.91
N ARG A 126 -7.22 -7.09 -5.41
CA ARG A 126 -7.44 -8.55 -5.48
C ARG A 126 -7.72 -9.18 -4.11
N MET A 127 -7.03 -8.72 -3.07
CA MET A 127 -7.11 -9.31 -1.73
C MET A 127 -8.31 -8.80 -0.93
N ASN A 128 -8.74 -7.54 -1.16
CA ASN A 128 -9.98 -7.00 -0.64
C ASN A 128 -11.13 -7.51 -1.50
N ARG A 129 -11.53 -8.76 -1.24
CA ARG A 129 -12.73 -9.44 -1.76
C ARG A 129 -13.69 -8.47 -2.45
N GLU A 130 -13.56 -8.29 -3.77
CA GLU A 130 -14.47 -7.45 -4.55
C GLU A 130 -15.88 -7.97 -4.31
N THR A 131 -16.67 -7.25 -3.50
CA THR A 131 -18.10 -7.52 -3.37
C THR A 131 -18.77 -6.76 -4.50
N ASP A 132 -19.40 -7.52 -5.39
CA ASP A 132 -20.11 -7.11 -6.61
C ASP A 132 -20.80 -5.73 -6.54
#